data_AF-A0A0B7B185-F1
#
_entry.id   AF-A0A0B7B185-F1
#
_cell.length_a   1.000
_cell.length_b   1.000
_cell.length_c   1.000
_cell.angle_alpha   90.00
_cell.angle_beta   90.00
_cell.angle_gamma   90.00
#
_symmetry.space_group_name_H-M   'P 1'
#
loop_
_entity.id
_entity.type
_entity.pdbx_description
1 polymer ?
#
loop_
_entity_poly.entity_id
_entity_poly.type
_entity_poly.pdbx_seq_one_letter_code
_entity_poly.pdbx_strand_id
1 'polypeptide(L)'
;LQRSNIKDRYNEHGTSHNKLVVHISHPHGQSKQISFGTLADCFTGDGHYKPLYTAPTCPGCSGGPVWMISATEELTEIYGVPHGGCHDNQLNHGCSWTLYPQRN
;
A
#
# COMPACT_ATOMS: atom_id res chain seq x y z
N LEU A 1 -1.83 -15.63 -7.87
CA LEU A 1 -1.65 -14.15 -7.84
C LEU A 1 -1.16 -13.70 -9.21
N GLN A 2 -1.95 -12.92 -9.93
CA GLN A 2 -1.56 -12.33 -11.21
C GLN A 2 -1.19 -10.87 -10.98
N ARG A 3 -0.11 -10.38 -11.64
CA ARG A 3 0.12 -8.93 -11.72
C ARG A 3 -1.08 -8.33 -12.44
N SER A 4 -1.68 -7.28 -11.89
CA SER A 4 -2.78 -6.62 -12.60
C SER A 4 -2.28 -6.15 -13.96
N ASN A 5 -3.01 -6.49 -15.03
CA ASN A 5 -2.73 -5.93 -16.34
C ASN A 5 -3.05 -4.44 -16.23
N ILE A 6 -2.00 -3.64 -16.25
CA ILE A 6 -1.96 -2.22 -15.90
C ILE A 6 -3.13 -1.43 -16.52
N LYS A 7 -3.57 -1.78 -17.73
CA LYS A 7 -4.54 -0.99 -18.51
C LYS A 7 -6.01 -1.12 -18.11
N ASP A 8 -6.45 -2.26 -17.58
CA ASP A 8 -7.90 -2.55 -17.49
C ASP A 8 -8.55 -2.12 -16.16
N ARG A 9 -7.74 -1.80 -15.14
CA ARG A 9 -8.22 -1.30 -13.82
C ARG A 9 -8.19 0.21 -13.67
N TYR A 10 -7.68 0.93 -14.68
CA TYR A 10 -7.52 2.38 -14.61
C TYR A 10 -8.82 3.17 -14.64
N ASN A 11 -9.94 2.54 -15.01
CA ASN A 11 -11.22 3.23 -15.14
C ASN A 11 -12.00 3.35 -13.83
N GLU A 12 -11.65 2.61 -12.76
CA GLU A 12 -12.44 2.61 -11.51
C GLU A 12 -11.77 3.33 -10.32
N HIS A 13 -10.44 3.39 -10.21
CA HIS A 13 -9.77 3.90 -8.98
C HIS A 13 -8.50 4.75 -9.17
N GLY A 14 -8.28 5.31 -10.37
CA GLY A 14 -7.10 6.14 -10.69
C GLY A 14 -5.83 5.32 -10.93
N THR A 15 -4.83 5.90 -11.62
CA THR A 15 -3.59 5.17 -11.93
C THR A 15 -2.81 4.83 -10.66
N SER A 16 -2.12 3.68 -10.61
CA SER A 16 -1.37 3.21 -9.43
C SER A 16 -0.39 4.28 -8.93
N HIS A 17 0.21 5.05 -9.86
CA HIS A 17 1.12 6.16 -9.59
C HIS A 17 0.50 7.38 -8.89
N ASN A 18 -0.83 7.44 -8.74
CA ASN A 18 -1.55 8.60 -8.18
C ASN A 18 -2.00 8.40 -6.73
N LYS A 19 -1.52 7.37 -6.03
CA LYS A 19 -1.84 7.18 -4.61
C LYS A 19 -0.65 7.52 -3.72
N LEU A 20 -0.85 8.46 -2.80
CA LEU A 20 0.09 8.73 -1.71
C LEU A 20 0.08 7.53 -0.77
N VAL A 21 1.27 7.02 -0.46
CA VAL A 21 1.46 5.98 0.54
C VAL A 21 2.04 6.60 1.80
N VAL A 22 1.37 6.37 2.93
CA VAL A 22 1.82 6.76 4.26
C VAL A 22 2.09 5.48 5.04
N HIS A 23 3.32 5.31 5.50
CA HIS A 23 3.71 4.18 6.34
C HIS A 23 4.17 4.69 7.70
N ILE A 24 3.57 4.14 8.77
CA ILE A 24 3.89 4.50 10.15
C ILE A 24 4.51 3.27 10.80
N SER A 25 5.72 3.43 11.34
CA SER A 25 6.44 2.30 11.92
C SER A 25 7.29 2.71 13.12
N HIS A 26 7.79 1.72 13.84
CA HIS A 26 8.67 1.88 14.99
C HIS A 26 9.92 1.03 14.76
N PRO A 27 10.94 1.59 14.06
CA PRO A 27 12.17 0.87 13.76
C PRO A 27 12.88 0.45 15.05
N HIS A 28 12.95 -0.85 15.37
CA HIS A 28 13.85 -1.40 16.41
C HIS A 28 13.93 -0.63 17.76
N GLY A 29 12.81 -0.17 18.33
CA GLY A 29 12.84 0.56 19.61
C GLY A 29 13.13 2.07 19.48
N GLN A 30 13.37 2.57 18.27
CA GLN A 30 13.54 3.99 17.95
C GLN A 30 12.22 4.73 17.97
N SER A 31 12.22 6.05 18.07
CA SER A 31 10.99 6.85 17.94
C SER A 31 10.15 6.44 16.73
N LYS A 32 8.82 6.46 16.87
CA LYS A 32 7.91 6.22 15.74
C LYS A 32 8.26 7.18 14.59
N GLN A 33 8.28 6.65 13.38
CA GLN A 33 8.57 7.39 12.17
C GLN A 33 7.38 7.31 11.21
N ILE A 34 7.20 8.38 10.43
CA ILE A 34 6.25 8.43 9.32
C ILE A 34 7.06 8.60 8.05
N SER A 35 6.87 7.69 7.10
CA SER A 35 7.52 7.69 5.80
C SER A 35 6.47 7.78 4.69
N PHE A 36 6.80 8.50 3.63
CA PHE A 36 5.93 8.72 2.49
C PHE A 36 6.49 8.08 1.23
N GLY A 37 5.59 7.67 0.33
CA GLY A 37 5.94 7.18 -0.99
C GLY A 37 4.73 7.14 -1.91
N THR A 38 4.82 6.35 -2.95
CA THR A 38 3.76 6.16 -3.95
C THR A 38 3.43 4.69 -4.08
N LEU A 39 2.18 4.40 -4.44
CA LEU A 39 1.80 3.06 -4.88
C LEU A 39 2.43 2.84 -6.27
N ALA A 40 3.21 1.78 -6.41
CA ALA A 40 3.84 1.43 -7.66
C ALA A 40 2.96 0.46 -8.47
N ASP A 41 2.46 -0.57 -7.81
CA ASP A 41 1.67 -1.64 -8.43
C ASP A 41 0.80 -2.33 -7.35
N CYS A 42 -0.08 -3.22 -7.76
CA CYS A 42 -0.82 -4.09 -6.84
C CYS A 42 -1.06 -5.47 -7.44
N PHE A 43 -0.87 -6.51 -6.63
CA PHE A 43 -1.39 -7.83 -6.95
C PHE A 43 -2.80 -7.95 -6.43
N THR A 44 -3.65 -8.56 -7.24
CA THR A 44 -5.09 -8.66 -6.98
C THR A 44 -5.62 -9.99 -7.52
N GLY A 45 -6.71 -10.49 -6.96
CA GLY A 45 -7.38 -11.73 -7.36
C GLY A 45 -7.93 -12.47 -6.14
N ASP A 46 -9.02 -13.22 -6.30
CA ASP A 46 -9.65 -14.03 -5.23
C ASP A 46 -9.91 -13.26 -3.92
N GLY A 47 -10.28 -11.98 -4.01
CA GLY A 47 -10.50 -11.11 -2.83
C GLY A 47 -9.20 -10.62 -2.16
N HIS A 48 -8.04 -10.92 -2.73
CA HIS A 48 -6.75 -10.45 -2.25
C HIS A 48 -6.37 -9.11 -2.87
N TYR A 49 -5.74 -8.27 -2.05
CA TYR A 49 -5.10 -7.02 -2.46
C TYR A 49 -3.75 -6.93 -1.76
N LYS A 50 -2.68 -6.90 -2.55
CA LYS A 50 -1.29 -6.80 -2.06
C LYS A 50 -0.61 -5.64 -2.79
N PRO A 51 -0.53 -4.45 -2.17
CA PRO A 51 0.10 -3.29 -2.79
C PRO A 51 1.62 -3.44 -2.79
N LEU A 52 2.25 -2.88 -3.82
CA LEU A 52 3.68 -2.62 -3.91
C LEU A 52 3.90 -1.11 -3.87
N TYR A 53 4.79 -0.62 -3.00
CA TYR A 53 4.97 0.81 -2.76
C TYR A 53 6.42 1.18 -2.46
N THR A 54 6.72 2.47 -2.59
CA THR A 54 8.08 3.03 -2.48
C THR A 54 8.39 3.65 -1.12
N ALA A 55 7.39 3.80 -0.24
CA ALA A 55 7.60 4.41 1.08
C ALA A 55 8.73 3.68 1.84
N PRO A 56 9.78 4.38 2.30
CA PRO A 56 10.92 3.75 2.96
C PRO A 56 10.52 2.92 4.18
N THR A 57 11.24 1.83 4.39
CA THR A 57 11.04 0.91 5.51
C THR A 57 12.38 0.57 6.13
N CYS A 58 12.31 -0.10 7.26
CA CYS A 58 13.44 -0.56 8.05
C CYS A 58 13.24 -2.04 8.40
N PRO A 59 14.29 -2.78 8.74
CA PRO A 59 14.08 -4.06 9.43
C PRO A 59 13.31 -3.82 10.74
N GLY A 60 12.42 -4.75 11.12
CA GLY A 60 11.54 -4.58 12.28
C GLY A 60 10.31 -3.68 12.06
N CYS A 61 10.11 -3.13 10.86
CA CYS A 61 8.90 -2.37 10.52
C CYS A 61 7.69 -3.27 10.15
N SER A 62 7.84 -4.60 10.09
CA SER A 62 6.77 -5.55 9.72
C SER A 62 5.54 -5.42 10.62
N GLY A 63 4.35 -5.48 10.02
CA GLY A 63 3.07 -5.28 10.69
C GLY A 63 2.69 -3.82 10.92
N GLY A 64 3.58 -2.86 10.65
CA GLY A 64 3.26 -1.42 10.72
C GLY A 64 2.16 -1.02 9.73
N PRO A 65 1.26 -0.09 10.08
CA PRO A 65 0.18 0.32 9.19
C PRO A 65 0.70 1.09 7.97
N VAL A 66 0.15 0.74 6.81
CA VAL A 66 0.37 1.40 5.53
C VAL A 66 -0.98 1.87 5.00
N TRP A 67 -1.10 3.16 4.73
CA TRP A 67 -2.28 3.78 4.14
C TRP A 67 -1.99 4.23 2.72
N MET A 68 -2.92 3.95 1.81
CA MET A 68 -2.90 4.43 0.43
C MET A 68 -4.07 5.38 0.24
N ILE A 69 -3.76 6.61 -0.16
CA ILE A 69 -4.71 7.71 -0.29
C ILE A 69 -4.72 8.15 -1.76
N SER A 70 -5.88 8.10 -2.40
CA SER A 70 -6.02 8.58 -3.78
C SER A 70 -5.82 10.09 -3.87
N ALA A 71 -5.10 10.55 -4.89
CA ALA A 71 -5.00 11.97 -5.23
C ALA A 71 -6.30 12.44 -5.94
N THR A 72 -7.38 12.51 -5.18
CA THR A 72 -8.71 13.00 -5.60
C THR A 72 -9.04 14.30 -4.88
N GLU A 73 -9.99 15.09 -5.40
CA GLU A 73 -10.43 16.33 -4.76
C GLU A 73 -11.06 16.09 -3.39
N GLU A 74 -11.62 14.89 -3.17
CA GLU A 74 -12.18 14.46 -1.90
C GLU A 74 -11.40 13.25 -1.33
N LEU A 75 -11.22 13.20 0.00
CA LEU A 75 -10.58 12.09 0.71
C LEU A 75 -11.57 10.94 1.00
N THR A 76 -12.23 10.42 -0.03
CA THR A 76 -13.31 9.43 0.11
C THR A 76 -12.82 7.98 0.15
N GLU A 77 -11.57 7.71 -0.26
CA GLU A 77 -11.03 6.36 -0.35
C GLU A 77 -9.63 6.27 0.29
N ILE A 78 -9.56 5.67 1.48
CA ILE A 78 -8.30 5.32 2.16
C ILE A 78 -8.24 3.80 2.29
N TYR A 79 -7.20 3.20 1.73
CA TYR A 79 -6.96 1.76 1.81
C TYR A 79 -5.87 1.49 2.85
N GLY A 80 -6.06 0.46 3.68
CA GLY A 80 -5.12 0.09 4.72
C GLY A 80 -4.66 -1.36 4.62
N VAL A 81 -3.34 -1.58 4.69
CA VAL A 81 -2.73 -2.91 4.87
C VAL A 81 -1.59 -2.83 5.89
N PRO A 82 -1.27 -3.92 6.61
CA PRO A 82 -0.02 -3.99 7.35
C PRO A 82 1.18 -4.20 6.41
N HIS A 83 2.33 -3.60 6.73
CA HIS A 83 3.59 -3.82 6.03
C HIS A 83 4.03 -5.28 6.15
N GLY A 84 4.32 -5.93 5.02
CA GLY A 84 4.75 -7.32 4.95
C GLY A 84 6.25 -7.52 4.73
N GLY A 85 6.92 -6.57 4.09
CA GLY A 85 8.36 -6.62 3.84
C GLY A 85 8.77 -5.92 2.55
N CYS A 86 9.99 -6.21 2.08
CA CYS A 86 10.56 -5.71 0.83
C CYS A 86 10.73 -6.87 -0.17
N HIS A 87 10.55 -6.58 -1.46
CA HIS A 87 10.86 -7.50 -2.55
C HIS A 87 12.21 -7.12 -3.19
N ASP A 88 12.83 -8.02 -3.96
CA ASP A 88 14.20 -7.86 -4.49
C ASP A 88 14.38 -6.66 -5.43
N ASN A 89 13.27 -6.11 -5.96
CA ASN A 89 13.25 -4.89 -6.77
C ASN A 89 13.19 -3.60 -5.94
N GLN A 90 13.49 -3.68 -4.63
CA GLN A 90 13.45 -2.57 -3.67
C GLN A 90 12.05 -1.98 -3.41
N LEU A 91 10.97 -2.64 -3.86
CA LEU A 91 9.62 -2.24 -3.52
C LEU A 91 9.15 -2.92 -2.23
N ASN A 92 8.55 -2.13 -1.35
CA ASN A 92 7.87 -2.62 -0.17
C ASN A 92 6.51 -3.19 -0.54
N HIS A 93 6.00 -4.13 0.25
CA HIS A 93 4.72 -4.76 0.00
C HIS A 93 3.90 -4.95 1.28
N GLY A 94 2.59 -5.05 1.14
CA GLY A 94 1.68 -5.40 2.23
C GLY A 94 1.71 -6.91 2.56
N CYS A 95 1.42 -7.29 3.81
CA CYS A 95 1.43 -8.69 4.27
C CYS A 95 0.24 -9.54 3.76
N SER A 96 -0.70 -8.95 3.02
CA SER A 96 -2.01 -9.50 2.61
C SER A 96 -3.13 -9.23 3.62
N TRP A 97 -4.34 -9.08 3.06
CA TRP A 97 -5.62 -8.65 3.62
C TRP A 97 -5.75 -7.13 3.77
N THR A 98 -6.65 -6.55 2.99
CA THR A 98 -7.09 -5.15 3.14
C THR A 98 -8.13 -5.10 4.23
N LEU A 99 -7.94 -4.21 5.20
CA LEU A 99 -9.01 -3.77 6.08
C LEU A 99 -9.87 -2.80 5.28
N TYR A 100 -10.82 -3.33 4.51
CA TYR A 100 -11.84 -2.49 3.88
C TYR A 100 -12.83 -2.04 4.95
N PRO A 101 -13.31 -0.79 4.93
CA PRO A 101 -14.70 -0.56 5.30
C PRO A 101 -15.56 -1.28 4.26
N GLN A 102 -16.39 -2.23 4.70
CA GLN A 102 -17.44 -2.83 3.86
C GLN A 102 -18.29 -1.68 3.30
N ARG A 103 -18.42 -1.59 1.97
CA ARG A 103 -19.44 -0.74 1.37
C ARG A 103 -20.78 -1.47 1.54
N ASN A 104 -21.72 -0.86 2.24
CA ASN A 104 -23.10 -1.32 2.33
C ASN A 104 -23.78 -1.26 0.97
#